data_AF-A0A9E4MQZ1-F1
#
_entry.id   AF-A0A9E4MQZ1-F1
#
_cell.length_a   1.000
_cell.length_b   1.000
_cell.length_c   1.000
_cell.angle_alpha   90.00
_cell.angle_beta   90.00
_cell.angle_gamma   90.00
#
_symmetry.space_group_name_H-M   'P 1'
#
loop_
_entity.id
_entity.type
_entity.pdbx_description
1 polymer ?
#
loop_
_entity_poly.entity_id
_entity_poly.type
_entity_poly.pdbx_seq_one_letter_code
_entity_poly.pdbx_strand_id
1 'polypeptide(L)'
;MHQGKSPIDSQFNQLAREAQQHPKGSYERRRALNLLMDKILKSGRLIRPKKGSFPFPVSIYEDLYNEAKSIMMMEICQNIDRYNPEQDVMAWCNFLLDKRFTDCFNQYTRRGLTYLPKGEKNEDVASLPNLEDLDSFRLPAEQISESQELQNLIEENPDNIFTKEYIKGQPKATFQFLAIAKIWQDRKWKDISAELNVPVSSLCEFYKKRLKEFTPYFREYLQN
;
A
#
# COMPACT_ATOMS: atom_id res chain seq x y z
N MET A 1 34.63 -9.88 -14.15
CA MET A 1 33.51 -10.10 -15.09
C MET A 1 32.41 -9.10 -14.74
N HIS A 2 32.24 -8.05 -15.55
CA HIS A 2 31.18 -7.06 -15.37
C HIS A 2 29.85 -7.70 -15.78
N GLN A 3 29.03 -8.10 -14.81
CA GLN A 3 27.64 -8.43 -15.10
C GLN A 3 26.93 -7.13 -15.48
N GLY A 4 26.44 -7.05 -16.72
CA GLY A 4 25.59 -5.94 -17.17
C GLY A 4 24.36 -5.86 -16.26
N LYS A 5 24.11 -4.68 -15.68
CA LYS A 5 22.93 -4.42 -14.86
C LYS A 5 21.68 -4.84 -15.64
N SER A 6 20.81 -5.66 -15.03
CA SER A 6 19.55 -6.05 -15.66
C SER A 6 18.73 -4.80 -16.03
N PRO A 7 17.94 -4.81 -17.12
CA PRO A 7 17.07 -3.69 -17.49
C PRO A 7 16.18 -3.23 -16.31
N ILE A 8 15.77 -4.17 -15.47
CA ILE A 8 14.95 -3.92 -14.27
C ILE A 8 15.76 -3.16 -13.19
N ASP A 9 17.02 -3.53 -12.95
CA ASP A 9 17.89 -2.85 -11.97
C ASP A 9 18.17 -1.40 -12.40
N SER A 10 18.30 -1.19 -13.71
CA SER A 10 18.48 0.15 -14.29
C SER A 10 17.25 1.03 -14.06
N GLN A 11 16.03 0.46 -14.16
CA GLN A 11 14.80 1.18 -13.87
C GLN A 11 14.64 1.56 -12.39
N PHE A 12 15.02 0.67 -11.46
CA PHE A 12 14.97 1.00 -10.03
C PHE A 12 15.92 2.16 -9.70
N ASN A 13 17.16 2.09 -10.20
CA ASN A 13 18.15 3.14 -10.01
C ASN A 13 17.68 4.47 -10.61
N GLN A 14 17.00 4.45 -11.77
CA GLN A 14 16.45 5.65 -12.39
C GLN A 14 15.36 6.30 -11.54
N LEU A 15 14.40 5.51 -11.06
CA LEU A 15 13.32 6.03 -10.20
C LEU A 15 13.83 6.54 -8.86
N ALA A 16 14.85 5.88 -8.29
CA ALA A 16 15.52 6.37 -7.08
C ALA A 16 16.22 7.72 -7.31
N ARG A 17 16.91 7.89 -8.45
CA ARG A 17 17.53 9.17 -8.84
C ARG A 17 16.49 10.26 -9.09
N GLU A 18 15.41 9.94 -9.79
CA GLU A 18 14.30 10.87 -10.03
C GLU A 18 13.73 11.38 -8.70
N ALA A 19 13.52 10.47 -7.73
CA ALA A 19 13.06 10.86 -6.40
C ALA A 19 14.04 11.79 -5.67
N GLN A 20 15.36 11.59 -5.80
CA GLN A 20 16.40 12.46 -5.20
C GLN A 20 16.48 13.84 -5.84
N GLN A 21 16.20 13.95 -7.14
CA GLN A 21 16.30 15.22 -7.88
C GLN A 21 15.18 16.21 -7.53
N HIS A 22 14.08 15.72 -6.95
CA HIS A 22 12.94 16.54 -6.59
C HIS A 22 12.92 16.86 -5.09
N PRO A 23 12.43 18.07 -4.69
CA PRO A 23 12.40 18.47 -3.29
C PRO A 23 11.44 17.62 -2.45
N LYS A 24 11.70 17.55 -1.14
CA LYS A 24 10.82 16.85 -0.19
C LYS A 24 9.39 17.39 -0.27
N GLY A 25 8.42 16.47 -0.37
CA GLY A 25 6.99 16.80 -0.43
C GLY A 25 6.47 17.16 -1.84
N SER A 26 7.33 17.28 -2.85
CA SER A 26 6.89 17.54 -4.22
C SER A 26 6.03 16.38 -4.77
N TYR A 27 5.17 16.70 -5.73
CA TYR A 27 4.34 15.71 -6.39
C TYR A 27 5.20 14.71 -7.18
N GLU A 28 6.19 15.21 -7.90
CA GLU A 28 7.13 14.45 -8.73
C GLU A 28 7.93 13.46 -7.88
N ARG A 29 8.44 13.91 -6.72
CA ARG A 29 9.14 13.04 -5.78
C ARG A 29 8.25 11.91 -5.28
N ARG A 30 7.02 12.24 -4.88
CA ARG A 30 6.05 11.24 -4.40
C ARG A 30 5.67 10.25 -5.48
N ARG A 31 5.48 10.71 -6.72
CA ARG A 31 5.23 9.86 -7.88
C ARG A 31 6.39 8.89 -8.14
N ALA A 32 7.63 9.39 -8.15
CA ALA A 32 8.82 8.57 -8.34
C ALA A 32 8.98 7.51 -7.23
N LEU A 33 8.78 7.90 -5.96
CA LEU A 33 8.81 6.97 -4.83
C LEU A 33 7.71 5.91 -4.91
N ASN A 34 6.47 6.29 -5.24
CA ASN A 34 5.37 5.33 -5.37
C ASN A 34 5.62 4.33 -6.50
N LEU A 35 6.10 4.79 -7.65
CA LEU A 35 6.46 3.91 -8.78
C LEU A 35 7.63 2.99 -8.42
N LEU A 36 8.61 3.49 -7.67
CA LEU A 36 9.73 2.68 -7.19
C LEU A 36 9.23 1.55 -6.29
N MET A 37 8.38 1.87 -5.30
CA MET A 37 7.82 0.90 -4.36
C MET A 37 6.96 -0.16 -5.05
N ASP A 38 6.05 0.28 -5.93
CA ASP A 38 5.17 -0.62 -6.68
C ASP A 38 5.98 -1.65 -7.49
N LYS A 39 7.03 -1.19 -8.18
CA LYS A 39 7.89 -2.09 -8.96
C LYS A 39 8.71 -3.02 -8.06
N ILE A 40 9.25 -2.55 -6.93
CA ILE A 40 9.99 -3.40 -5.99
C ILE A 40 9.09 -4.53 -5.49
N LEU A 41 7.87 -4.21 -5.06
CA LEU A 41 6.89 -5.18 -4.58
C LEU A 41 6.51 -6.20 -5.66
N LYS A 42 6.17 -5.72 -6.87
CA LYS A 42 5.79 -6.58 -7.99
C LYS A 42 6.94 -7.43 -8.53
N SER A 43 8.19 -7.04 -8.28
CA SER A 43 9.35 -7.80 -8.76
C SER A 43 9.48 -9.18 -8.11
N GLY A 44 8.91 -9.40 -6.92
CA GLY A 44 9.07 -10.64 -6.16
C GLY A 44 10.51 -10.91 -5.70
N ARG A 45 11.44 -9.96 -5.86
CA ARG A 45 12.87 -10.10 -5.54
C ARG A 45 13.25 -9.71 -4.11
N LEU A 46 12.25 -9.42 -3.28
CA LEU A 46 12.45 -9.19 -1.85
C LEU A 46 12.80 -10.51 -1.16
N ILE A 47 13.89 -10.49 -0.40
CA ILE A 47 14.29 -11.65 0.40
C ILE A 47 13.24 -11.97 1.46
N ARG A 48 13.15 -13.25 1.83
CA ARG A 48 12.33 -13.73 2.95
C ARG A 48 13.28 -14.26 4.03
N PRO A 49 13.64 -13.44 5.04
CA PRO A 49 14.63 -13.82 6.06
C PRO A 49 14.23 -15.05 6.87
N LYS A 50 15.19 -15.87 7.31
CA LYS A 50 15.03 -16.91 8.34
C LYS A 50 13.90 -17.95 8.15
N LYS A 51 13.39 -18.16 6.93
CA LYS A 51 12.32 -19.15 6.64
C LYS A 51 12.56 -20.56 7.19
N GLY A 52 13.82 -21.02 7.26
CA GLY A 52 14.18 -22.38 7.67
C GLY A 52 14.46 -22.60 9.17
N SER A 53 14.47 -21.55 9.99
CA SER A 53 14.78 -21.66 11.43
C SER A 53 13.89 -20.79 12.30
N PHE A 54 12.70 -20.47 11.79
CA PHE A 54 11.76 -19.60 12.46
C PHE A 54 10.96 -20.41 13.50
N PRO A 55 11.03 -20.07 14.79
CA PRO A 55 10.46 -20.88 15.87
C PRO A 55 8.95 -20.66 16.09
N PHE A 56 8.29 -19.83 15.28
CA PHE A 56 6.88 -19.47 15.46
C PHE A 56 6.01 -19.93 14.29
N PRO A 57 4.67 -19.96 14.45
CA PRO A 57 3.73 -20.24 13.37
C PRO A 57 3.96 -19.38 12.12
N VAL A 58 3.59 -19.93 10.96
CA VAL A 58 3.71 -19.25 9.66
C VAL A 58 2.93 -17.94 9.61
N SER A 59 1.79 -17.84 10.30
CA SER A 59 1.03 -16.59 10.42
C SER A 59 1.84 -15.47 11.05
N ILE A 60 2.48 -15.74 12.20
CA ILE A 60 3.35 -14.78 12.90
C ILE A 60 4.54 -14.39 12.02
N TYR A 61 5.09 -15.34 11.26
CA TYR A 61 6.14 -15.04 10.29
C TYR A 61 5.68 -14.01 9.25
N GLU A 62 4.53 -14.23 8.62
CA GLU A 62 4.01 -13.34 7.60
C GLU A 62 3.66 -11.96 8.18
N ASP A 63 3.12 -11.90 9.40
CA ASP A 63 2.84 -10.64 10.09
C ASP A 63 4.11 -9.82 10.34
N LEU A 64 5.15 -10.43 10.92
CA LEU A 64 6.44 -9.77 11.13
C LEU A 64 7.10 -9.38 9.81
N TYR A 65 6.95 -10.20 8.78
CA TYR A 65 7.46 -9.91 7.45
C TYR A 65 6.73 -8.72 6.80
N ASN A 66 5.41 -8.64 6.97
CA ASN A 66 4.59 -7.53 6.50
C ASN A 66 4.92 -6.24 7.25
N GLU A 67 5.08 -6.30 8.58
CA GLU A 67 5.50 -5.16 9.40
C GLU A 67 6.89 -4.66 8.98
N ALA A 68 7.85 -5.57 8.82
CA ALA A 68 9.21 -5.24 8.39
C ALA A 68 9.23 -4.60 6.98
N LYS A 69 8.41 -5.10 6.05
CA LYS A 69 8.24 -4.49 4.72
C LYS A 69 7.72 -3.06 4.83
N SER A 70 6.67 -2.83 5.63
CA SER A 70 6.10 -1.49 5.83
C SER A 70 7.11 -0.50 6.40
N ILE A 71 7.89 -0.92 7.40
CA ILE A 71 8.95 -0.10 8.00
C ILE A 71 10.05 0.20 6.97
N MET A 72 10.50 -0.82 6.22
CA MET A 72 11.50 -0.65 5.16
C MET A 72 11.06 0.36 4.09
N MET A 73 9.81 0.29 3.63
CA MET A 73 9.26 1.26 2.68
C MET A 73 9.24 2.69 3.24
N MET A 74 8.80 2.85 4.49
CA MET A 74 8.79 4.15 5.15
C MET A 74 10.20 4.74 5.21
N GLU A 75 11.19 3.92 5.55
CA GLU A 75 12.58 4.37 5.65
C GLU A 75 13.17 4.77 4.33
N ILE A 76 12.87 4.05 3.26
CA ILE A 76 13.28 4.43 1.91
C ILE A 76 12.66 5.78 1.56
N CYS A 77 11.35 5.97 1.77
CA CYS A 77 10.69 7.24 1.49
C CYS A 77 11.31 8.42 2.25
N GLN A 78 11.69 8.21 3.52
CA GLN A 78 12.30 9.24 4.37
C GLN A 78 13.78 9.49 4.06
N ASN A 79 14.52 8.45 3.66
CA ASN A 79 15.97 8.48 3.54
C ASN A 79 16.48 8.30 2.11
N ILE A 80 15.62 8.42 1.09
CA ILE A 80 16.04 8.29 -0.31
C ILE A 80 17.16 9.27 -0.67
N ASP A 81 17.28 10.43 -0.02
CA ASP A 81 18.39 11.37 -0.24
C ASP A 81 19.76 10.82 0.21
N ARG A 82 19.78 9.87 1.15
CA ARG A 82 20.99 9.24 1.68
C ARG A 82 21.41 8.01 0.89
N TYR A 83 20.54 7.52 0.01
CA TYR A 83 20.83 6.36 -0.82
C TYR A 83 21.95 6.69 -1.84
N ASN A 84 22.94 5.81 -1.95
CA ASN A 84 24.01 5.94 -2.92
C ASN A 84 23.55 5.40 -4.30
N PRO A 85 23.43 6.25 -5.34
CA PRO A 85 22.98 5.83 -6.67
C PRO A 85 23.92 4.88 -7.44
N GLU A 86 25.08 4.57 -6.88
CA GLU A 86 26.03 3.58 -7.39
C GLU A 86 25.71 2.16 -6.92
N GLN A 87 25.04 2.02 -5.77
CA GLN A 87 24.61 0.72 -5.23
C GLN A 87 23.31 0.25 -5.90
N ASP A 88 23.04 -1.06 -5.90
CA ASP A 88 21.76 -1.57 -6.40
C ASP A 88 20.64 -1.31 -5.38
N VAL A 89 19.55 -0.64 -5.81
CA VAL A 89 18.36 -0.39 -4.98
C VAL A 89 17.82 -1.68 -4.38
N MET A 90 17.80 -2.79 -5.13
CA MET A 90 17.26 -4.05 -4.62
C MET A 90 18.13 -4.64 -3.51
N ALA A 91 19.46 -4.57 -3.67
CA ALA A 91 20.38 -4.98 -2.62
C ALA A 91 20.20 -4.13 -1.35
N TRP A 92 20.03 -2.81 -1.50
CA TRP A 92 19.75 -1.90 -0.40
C TRP A 92 18.41 -2.23 0.28
N CYS A 93 17.35 -2.47 -0.48
CA CYS A 93 16.03 -2.85 0.03
C CYS A 93 16.09 -4.18 0.80
N ASN A 94 16.80 -5.18 0.26
CA ASN A 94 16.97 -6.47 0.91
C ASN A 94 17.78 -6.36 2.21
N PHE A 95 18.83 -5.54 2.23
CA PHE A 95 19.58 -5.25 3.45
C PHE A 95 18.71 -4.60 4.52
N LEU A 96 17.92 -3.58 4.14
CA LEU A 96 16.99 -2.93 5.08
C LEU A 96 15.92 -3.92 5.58
N LEU A 97 15.35 -4.73 4.69
CA LEU A 97 14.33 -5.71 5.05
C LEU A 97 14.84 -6.75 6.05
N ASP A 98 16.04 -7.28 5.86
CA ASP A 98 16.65 -8.24 6.80
C ASP A 98 16.82 -7.62 8.20
N LYS A 99 17.32 -6.38 8.23
CA LYS A 99 17.50 -5.62 9.46
C LYS A 99 16.17 -5.36 10.15
N ARG A 100 15.16 -4.88 9.43
CA ARG A 100 13.83 -4.58 9.99
C ARG A 100 13.08 -5.81 10.41
N PHE A 101 13.22 -6.92 9.70
CA PHE A 101 12.69 -8.20 10.15
C PHE A 101 13.32 -8.64 11.46
N THR A 102 14.65 -8.48 11.60
CA THR A 102 15.33 -8.77 12.86
C THR A 102 14.88 -7.84 13.99
N ASP A 103 14.65 -6.56 13.72
CA ASP A 103 14.10 -5.61 14.70
C ASP A 103 12.68 -5.99 15.14
N CYS A 104 11.78 -6.29 14.20
CA CYS A 104 10.42 -6.76 14.48
C CYS A 104 10.44 -8.06 15.30
N PHE A 105 11.27 -9.02 14.92
CA PHE A 105 11.47 -10.27 15.65
C PHE A 105 11.96 -10.03 17.08
N ASN A 106 12.96 -9.16 17.25
CA ASN A 106 13.50 -8.82 18.57
C ASN A 106 12.46 -8.07 19.43
N GLN A 107 11.64 -7.21 18.83
CA GLN A 107 10.57 -6.52 19.54
C GLN A 107 9.47 -7.49 19.95
N TYR A 108 9.06 -8.37 19.05
CA TYR A 108 8.07 -9.41 19.30
C TYR A 108 8.50 -10.33 20.45
N THR A 109 9.74 -10.81 20.41
CA THR A 109 10.32 -11.64 21.48
C THR A 109 10.48 -10.90 22.82
N ARG A 110 10.80 -9.60 22.80
CA ARG A 110 10.92 -8.77 24.02
C ARG A 110 9.58 -8.39 24.64
N ARG A 111 8.50 -8.33 23.87
CA ARG A 111 7.16 -7.90 24.33
C ARG A 111 6.34 -8.97 25.06
N GLY A 112 6.87 -10.18 25.26
CA GLY A 112 6.34 -11.11 26.28
C GLY A 112 5.76 -12.44 25.80
N LEU A 113 6.40 -13.13 24.85
CA LEU A 113 6.32 -14.60 24.80
C LEU A 113 7.54 -15.20 25.51
N THR A 114 7.52 -15.17 26.84
CA THR A 114 8.12 -16.23 27.64
C THR A 114 7.35 -17.52 27.35
N TYR A 115 8.06 -18.59 27.01
CA TYR A 115 7.62 -19.98 26.75
C TYR A 115 7.23 -20.35 25.30
N LEU A 116 8.26 -20.68 24.52
CA LEU A 116 8.24 -21.98 23.84
C LEU A 116 9.23 -22.88 24.61
N PRO A 117 8.78 -24.00 25.23
CA PRO A 117 9.70 -24.92 25.87
C PRO A 117 10.71 -25.41 24.83
N LYS A 118 11.98 -25.10 25.06
CA LYS A 118 13.07 -25.75 24.34
C LYS A 118 13.12 -27.20 24.82
N GLY A 119 12.40 -28.06 24.11
CA GLY A 119 12.51 -29.51 24.19
C GLY A 119 11.86 -30.12 25.41
N GLU A 120 10.61 -30.54 25.28
CA GLU A 120 10.06 -31.63 26.10
C GLU A 120 9.03 -32.39 25.26
N LYS A 121 9.18 -33.71 25.24
CA LYS A 121 8.28 -34.64 24.58
C LYS A 121 7.05 -34.83 25.48
N ASN A 122 5.89 -34.91 24.84
CA ASN A 122 4.63 -35.52 25.30
C ASN A 122 3.54 -34.60 25.88
N GLU A 123 2.39 -34.70 25.21
CA GLU A 123 1.09 -35.06 25.79
C GLU A 123 0.54 -34.20 26.92
N ASP A 124 0.27 -32.93 26.66
CA ASP A 124 -0.92 -32.25 27.20
C ASP A 124 -1.09 -30.90 26.50
N VAL A 125 -1.80 -30.94 25.36
CA VAL A 125 -2.17 -29.74 24.62
C VAL A 125 -3.29 -29.06 25.40
N ALA A 126 -2.92 -28.10 26.26
CA ALA A 126 -3.84 -27.10 26.75
C ALA A 126 -4.50 -26.42 25.54
N SER A 127 -5.83 -26.58 25.46
CA SER A 127 -6.68 -26.28 24.32
C SER A 127 -6.31 -25.00 23.58
N LEU A 128 -5.61 -25.18 22.46
CA LEU A 128 -5.74 -24.27 21.33
C LEU A 128 -7.23 -24.26 20.93
N PRO A 129 -7.79 -23.10 20.54
CA PRO A 129 -9.13 -23.09 19.96
C PRO A 129 -9.17 -24.12 18.81
N ASN A 130 -10.22 -24.94 18.82
CA ASN A 130 -10.38 -26.07 17.92
C ASN A 130 -10.24 -25.58 16.47
N LEU A 131 -9.48 -26.30 15.63
CA LEU A 131 -9.29 -25.95 14.22
C LEU A 131 -10.62 -25.92 13.43
N GLU A 132 -11.67 -26.54 13.96
CA GLU A 132 -13.03 -26.49 13.43
C GLU A 132 -13.69 -25.09 13.62
N ASP A 133 -13.26 -24.29 14.59
CA ASP A 133 -13.70 -22.88 14.71
C ASP A 133 -13.02 -21.96 13.67
N LEU A 134 -11.89 -22.38 13.08
CA LEU A 134 -11.22 -21.66 12.00
C LEU A 134 -11.92 -21.82 10.65
N ASP A 135 -12.80 -22.81 10.48
CA ASP A 135 -13.63 -22.95 9.28
C ASP A 135 -14.78 -21.92 9.23
N SER A 136 -15.07 -21.24 10.34
CA SER A 136 -15.89 -20.04 10.35
C SER A 136 -15.13 -18.81 9.81
N PHE A 137 -13.80 -18.84 9.82
CA PHE A 137 -12.92 -17.95 9.06
C PHE A 137 -12.65 -18.54 7.67
N ARG A 138 -13.72 -18.82 6.91
CA ARG A 138 -13.58 -18.77 5.46
C ARG A 138 -13.11 -17.38 5.12
N LEU A 139 -11.82 -17.23 4.81
CA LEU A 139 -11.32 -16.08 4.06
C LEU A 139 -12.23 -15.97 2.83
N PRO A 140 -13.06 -14.91 2.71
CA PRO A 140 -13.78 -14.71 1.48
C PRO A 140 -12.73 -14.62 0.38
N ALA A 141 -12.93 -15.40 -0.68
CA ALA A 141 -12.16 -15.23 -1.89
C ALA A 141 -12.19 -13.74 -2.25
N GLU A 142 -11.00 -13.14 -2.42
CA GLU A 142 -10.79 -11.71 -2.68
C GLU A 142 -10.96 -10.82 -1.44
N GLN A 143 -9.86 -10.56 -0.70
CA GLN A 143 -9.76 -9.31 0.04
C GLN A 143 -9.78 -8.17 -0.99
N ILE A 144 -10.97 -7.67 -1.28
CA ILE A 144 -11.17 -6.40 -1.97
C ILE A 144 -10.39 -5.38 -1.14
N SER A 145 -9.38 -4.75 -1.75
CA SER A 145 -8.62 -3.68 -1.08
C SER A 145 -9.60 -2.61 -0.60
N GLU A 146 -9.35 -1.92 0.52
CA GLU A 146 -10.13 -0.74 0.95
C GLU A 146 -10.33 0.27 -0.21
N SER A 147 -9.35 0.35 -1.12
CA SER A 147 -9.43 1.17 -2.33
C SER A 147 -10.47 0.67 -3.35
N GLN A 148 -10.72 -0.64 -3.38
CA GLN A 148 -11.65 -1.29 -4.29
C GLN A 148 -13.06 -1.35 -3.67
N GLU A 149 -13.17 -1.45 -2.36
CA GLU A 149 -14.44 -1.23 -1.64
C GLU A 149 -14.93 0.22 -1.83
N LEU A 150 -14.03 1.19 -1.71
CA LEU A 150 -14.36 2.59 -1.97
C LEU A 150 -14.74 2.84 -3.44
N GLN A 151 -14.11 2.12 -4.38
CA GLN A 151 -14.47 2.17 -5.78
C GLN A 151 -15.89 1.64 -5.99
N ASN A 152 -16.18 0.45 -5.47
CA ASN A 152 -17.50 -0.19 -5.57
C ASN A 152 -18.58 0.70 -4.92
N LEU A 153 -18.33 1.28 -3.75
CA LEU A 153 -19.25 2.20 -3.09
C LEU A 153 -19.61 3.41 -3.97
N ILE A 154 -18.60 3.99 -4.61
CA ILE A 154 -18.80 5.14 -5.49
C ILE A 154 -19.49 4.70 -6.79
N GLU A 155 -19.19 3.53 -7.34
CA GLU A 155 -19.80 2.99 -8.57
C GLU A 155 -21.24 2.52 -8.39
N GLU A 156 -21.51 1.70 -7.38
CA GLU A 156 -22.84 1.21 -7.02
C GLU A 156 -23.76 2.34 -6.54
N ASN A 157 -23.18 3.36 -5.90
CA ASN A 157 -23.88 4.56 -5.43
C ASN A 157 -25.23 4.22 -4.75
N PRO A 158 -25.23 3.33 -3.74
CA PRO A 158 -26.45 2.72 -3.21
C PRO A 158 -27.45 3.75 -2.68
N ASP A 159 -26.95 4.86 -2.12
CA ASP A 159 -27.78 5.94 -1.57
C ASP A 159 -28.08 7.08 -2.56
N ASN A 160 -27.65 6.95 -3.82
CA ASN A 160 -27.70 7.98 -4.86
C ASN A 160 -27.06 9.33 -4.47
N ILE A 161 -26.26 9.37 -3.40
CA ILE A 161 -25.69 10.60 -2.85
C ILE A 161 -24.60 11.20 -3.76
N PHE A 162 -23.87 10.37 -4.51
CA PHE A 162 -22.72 10.82 -5.32
C PHE A 162 -23.13 11.37 -6.70
N THR A 163 -24.38 11.15 -7.10
CA THR A 163 -24.98 11.63 -8.36
C THR A 163 -26.04 12.71 -8.15
N LYS A 164 -26.53 12.88 -6.91
CA LYS A 164 -27.59 13.84 -6.56
C LYS A 164 -27.26 15.28 -6.93
N GLU A 165 -26.00 15.66 -6.80
CA GLU A 165 -25.54 17.01 -7.10
C GLU A 165 -24.48 17.00 -8.20
N TYR A 166 -24.61 17.95 -9.12
CA TYR A 166 -23.77 18.10 -10.29
C TYR A 166 -23.45 19.57 -10.52
N ILE A 167 -22.41 19.85 -11.32
CA ILE A 167 -22.08 21.23 -11.69
C ILE A 167 -23.21 21.81 -12.54
N LYS A 168 -23.67 23.02 -12.19
CA LYS A 168 -24.81 23.69 -12.83
C LYS A 168 -24.65 23.69 -14.36
N GLY A 169 -25.65 23.16 -15.05
CA GLY A 169 -25.67 23.06 -16.52
C GLY A 169 -24.99 21.81 -17.10
N GLN A 170 -24.38 20.95 -16.25
CA GLN A 170 -23.73 19.71 -16.69
C GLN A 170 -24.11 18.53 -15.77
N PRO A 171 -25.23 17.85 -16.03
CA PRO A 171 -25.69 16.70 -15.23
C PRO A 171 -24.71 15.52 -15.18
N LYS A 172 -23.77 15.43 -16.14
CA LYS A 172 -22.71 14.42 -16.15
C LYS A 172 -21.54 14.74 -15.20
N ALA A 173 -21.43 15.99 -14.76
CA ALA A 173 -20.36 16.47 -13.87
C ALA A 173 -20.69 16.18 -12.39
N THR A 174 -20.99 14.92 -12.06
CA THR A 174 -21.27 14.46 -10.69
C THR A 174 -19.98 14.16 -9.92
N PHE A 175 -20.07 14.06 -8.60
CA PHE A 175 -18.89 13.66 -7.80
C PHE A 175 -18.40 12.27 -8.18
N GLN A 176 -19.33 11.32 -8.40
CA GLN A 176 -19.03 9.96 -8.85
C GLN A 176 -18.15 9.96 -10.11
N PHE A 177 -18.59 10.65 -11.16
CA PHE A 177 -17.87 10.69 -12.43
C PHE A 177 -16.46 11.28 -12.26
N LEU A 178 -16.34 12.38 -11.52
CA LEU A 178 -15.06 13.05 -11.33
C LEU A 178 -14.10 12.23 -10.46
N ALA A 179 -14.61 11.53 -9.44
CA ALA A 179 -13.81 10.65 -8.58
C ALA A 179 -13.27 9.46 -9.36
N ILE A 180 -14.13 8.75 -10.11
CA ILE A 180 -13.74 7.62 -10.94
C ILE A 180 -12.71 8.04 -11.99
N ALA A 181 -13.00 9.11 -12.74
CA ALA A 181 -12.12 9.62 -13.77
C ALA A 181 -10.74 10.03 -13.22
N LYS A 182 -10.69 10.63 -12.03
CA LYS A 182 -9.45 11.18 -11.46
C LYS A 182 -8.59 10.14 -10.76
N ILE A 183 -9.20 9.23 -9.99
CA ILE A 183 -8.50 8.32 -9.08
C ILE A 183 -8.18 6.99 -9.80
N TRP A 184 -9.14 6.41 -10.52
CA TRP A 184 -8.99 5.07 -11.11
C TRP A 184 -8.69 5.08 -12.62
N GLN A 185 -9.09 6.13 -13.35
CA GLN A 185 -8.80 6.25 -14.79
C GLN A 185 -7.60 7.16 -15.11
N ASP A 186 -6.95 7.72 -14.08
CA ASP A 186 -5.82 8.68 -14.18
C ASP A 186 -6.03 9.84 -15.17
N ARG A 187 -7.28 10.27 -15.37
CA ARG A 187 -7.59 11.36 -16.29
C ARG A 187 -7.13 12.70 -15.70
N LYS A 188 -6.67 13.61 -16.58
CA LYS A 188 -6.29 14.97 -16.18
C LYS A 188 -7.52 15.86 -16.19
N TRP A 189 -7.55 16.83 -15.27
CA TRP A 189 -8.64 17.81 -15.21
C TRP A 189 -8.84 18.58 -16.52
N LYS A 190 -7.77 18.80 -17.31
CA LYS A 190 -7.85 19.45 -18.62
C LYS A 190 -8.69 18.64 -19.61
N ASP A 191 -8.54 17.31 -19.60
CA ASP A 191 -9.26 16.43 -20.53
C ASP A 191 -10.74 16.32 -20.13
N ILE A 192 -11.01 16.24 -18.82
CA ILE A 192 -12.37 16.23 -18.27
C ILE A 192 -13.06 17.58 -18.51
N SER A 193 -12.32 18.69 -18.38
CA SER A 193 -12.81 20.05 -18.65
C SER A 193 -13.24 20.22 -20.10
N ALA A 194 -12.45 19.69 -21.04
CA ALA A 194 -12.77 19.71 -22.46
C ALA A 194 -14.00 18.85 -22.78
N GLU A 195 -14.12 17.66 -22.18
CA GLU A 195 -15.28 16.77 -22.38
C GLU A 195 -16.59 17.36 -21.85
N LEU A 196 -16.55 17.90 -20.63
CA LEU A 196 -17.75 18.41 -19.96
C LEU A 196 -18.04 19.87 -20.30
N ASN A 197 -17.16 20.54 -21.06
CA ASN A 197 -17.21 21.98 -21.31
C ASN A 197 -17.39 22.79 -20.01
N VAL A 198 -16.66 22.40 -18.96
CA VAL A 198 -16.65 23.05 -17.64
C VAL A 198 -15.24 23.55 -17.36
N PRO A 199 -15.04 24.79 -16.85
CA PRO A 199 -13.71 25.26 -16.47
C PRO A 199 -13.02 24.32 -15.46
N VAL A 200 -11.72 24.09 -15.64
CA VAL A 200 -10.89 23.29 -14.71
C VAL A 200 -11.02 23.78 -13.27
N SER A 201 -11.10 25.10 -13.06
CA SER A 201 -11.30 25.71 -11.74
C SER A 201 -12.60 25.25 -11.10
N SER A 202 -13.71 25.31 -11.83
CA SER A 202 -15.03 24.87 -11.36
C SER A 202 -15.06 23.37 -11.04
N LEU A 203 -14.42 22.54 -11.87
CA LEU A 203 -14.28 21.09 -11.60
C LEU A 203 -13.50 20.84 -10.30
N CYS A 204 -12.36 21.52 -10.11
CA CYS A 204 -11.52 21.35 -8.94
C CYS A 204 -12.21 21.82 -7.65
N GLU A 205 -12.89 22.97 -7.68
CA GLU A 205 -13.61 23.52 -6.54
C GLU A 205 -14.79 22.63 -6.14
N PHE A 206 -15.58 22.21 -7.13
CA PHE A 206 -16.69 21.29 -6.91
C PHE A 206 -16.20 19.97 -6.31
N TYR A 207 -15.17 19.35 -6.91
CA TYR A 207 -14.61 18.09 -6.43
C TYR A 207 -14.09 18.20 -4.99
N LYS A 208 -13.31 19.25 -4.68
CA LYS A 208 -12.79 19.47 -3.32
C LYS A 208 -13.90 19.67 -2.30
N LYS A 209 -14.92 20.47 -2.65
CA LYS A 209 -16.07 20.75 -1.78
C LYS A 209 -16.82 19.46 -1.46
N ARG A 210 -17.17 18.68 -2.48
CA ARG A 210 -17.90 17.42 -2.31
C ARG A 210 -17.08 16.34 -1.59
N LEU A 211 -15.78 16.25 -1.87
CA LEU A 211 -14.90 15.34 -1.16
C LEU A 211 -14.92 15.61 0.35
N LYS A 212 -14.90 16.88 0.76
CA LYS A 212 -14.99 17.27 2.18
C LYS A 212 -16.33 16.89 2.80
N GLU A 213 -17.43 17.06 2.07
CA GLU A 213 -18.78 16.70 2.52
C GLU A 213 -18.97 15.18 2.65
N PHE A 214 -18.37 14.38 1.76
CA PHE A 214 -18.45 12.91 1.80
C PHE A 214 -17.38 12.25 2.68
N THR A 215 -16.40 13.01 3.18
CA THR A 215 -15.36 12.47 4.08
C THR A 215 -15.92 11.75 5.31
N PRO A 216 -16.95 12.28 6.02
CA PRO A 216 -17.55 11.56 7.14
C PRO A 216 -18.23 10.25 6.72
N TYR A 217 -18.94 10.26 5.59
CA TYR A 217 -19.60 9.07 5.04
C TYR A 217 -18.59 7.97 4.68
N PHE A 218 -17.48 8.33 4.02
CA PHE A 218 -16.41 7.37 3.75
C PHE A 218 -15.77 6.82 5.03
N ARG A 219 -15.62 7.64 6.07
CA ARG A 219 -15.06 7.20 7.34
C ARG A 219 -15.97 6.20 8.05
N GLU A 220 -17.27 6.44 8.05
CA GLU A 220 -18.25 5.53 8.64
C GLU A 220 -18.32 4.20 7.88
N TYR A 221 -18.27 4.25 6.55
CA TYR A 221 -18.30 3.06 5.71
C TYR A 221 -17.03 2.20 5.83
N LEU A 222 -15.85 2.82 5.91
CA LEU A 222 -14.55 2.12 6.04
C LEU A 222 -14.19 1.72 7.49
N GLN A 223 -15.06 1.99 8.47
CA GLN A 223 -14.87 1.60 9.88
C GLN A 223 -15.67 0.37 10.29
N ASN A 224 -16.53 -0.15 9.40
CA ASN A 224 -17.25 -1.42 9.57
C ASN A 224 -16.57 -2.54 8.79
#